data_AF-G4YUI5-F1
#
_entry.id   AF-G4YUI5-F1
#
_cell.length_a   1.000
_cell.length_b   1.000
_cell.length_c   1.000
_cell.angle_alpha   90.00
_cell.angle_beta   90.00
_cell.angle_gamma   90.00
#
_symmetry.space_group_name_H-M   'P 1'
#
loop_
_entity.id
_entity.type
_entity.pdbx_description
1 polymer ?
#
loop_
_entity_poly.entity_id
_entity_poly.type
_entity_poly.pdbx_seq_one_letter_code
_entity_poly.pdbx_strand_id
1 'polypeptide(L)'
;MKNSKGKHLKVRSLGVGTILPPEVELEVVFWMNSLRKEGVPVSPRMLALQARRVAAEAGIRNFRSSDKWIQGFRGRHRMSMRVPTRQSQIRPEDIAKVKAEFATEVEKMARQLGITRIYNADQTGLFFIYSNCECIF
;
A
#
# COMPACT_ATOMS: atom_id res chain seq x y z
N MET A 1 1.86 55.56 -4.48
CA MET A 1 1.70 54.60 -5.60
C MET A 1 1.40 53.23 -4.99
N LYS A 2 0.25 52.61 -5.31
CA LYS A 2 -0.15 51.31 -4.74
C LYS A 2 0.32 50.19 -5.67
N ASN A 3 1.22 49.32 -5.20
CA ASN A 3 1.68 48.15 -5.95
C ASN A 3 0.55 47.12 -6.06
N SER A 4 0.07 46.88 -7.29
CA SER A 4 -0.88 45.83 -7.59
C SER A 4 -0.18 44.47 -7.58
N LYS A 5 -0.52 43.59 -6.64
CA LYS A 5 -0.08 42.19 -6.67
C LYS A 5 -0.91 41.46 -7.73
N GLY A 6 -0.27 41.08 -8.84
CA GLY A 6 -0.91 40.30 -9.90
C GLY A 6 -1.53 39.01 -9.36
N LYS A 7 -2.82 38.79 -9.63
CA LYS A 7 -3.49 37.52 -9.37
C LYS A 7 -2.93 36.47 -10.32
N HIS A 8 -2.11 35.56 -9.81
CA HIS A 8 -1.63 34.40 -10.56
C HIS A 8 -2.80 33.41 -10.75
N LEU A 9 -3.58 33.58 -11.81
CA LEU A 9 -4.59 32.60 -12.20
C LEU A 9 -3.87 31.40 -12.82
N LYS A 10 -3.78 30.29 -12.09
CA LYS A 10 -3.28 29.00 -12.61
C LYS A 10 -4.36 28.36 -13.50
N VAL A 11 -4.65 28.96 -14.64
CA VAL A 11 -5.50 28.33 -15.67
C VAL A 11 -4.59 27.39 -16.47
N ARG A 12 -4.85 26.08 -16.38
CA ARG A 12 -4.20 25.10 -17.24
C ARG A 12 -4.97 24.97 -18.54
N SER A 13 -4.26 24.68 -19.63
CA SER A 13 -4.87 24.43 -20.94
C SER A 13 -5.91 23.31 -20.86
N LEU A 14 -7.05 23.54 -21.51
CA LEU A 14 -8.10 22.55 -21.73
C LEU A 14 -7.48 21.30 -22.39
N GLY A 15 -7.72 20.12 -21.83
CA GLY A 15 -7.15 18.85 -22.31
C GLY A 15 -5.93 18.34 -21.54
N VAL A 16 -5.36 19.11 -20.61
CA VAL A 16 -4.38 18.61 -19.62
C VAL A 16 -5.14 18.08 -18.41
N GLY A 17 -5.91 17.01 -18.64
CA GLY A 17 -6.66 16.31 -17.59
C GLY A 17 -5.70 15.66 -16.61
N THR A 18 -5.39 16.33 -15.51
CA THR A 18 -4.70 15.71 -14.38
C THR A 18 -5.63 14.82 -13.56
N ILE A 19 -6.89 14.65 -13.95
CA ILE A 19 -7.94 13.97 -13.19
C ILE A 19 -8.74 13.13 -14.19
N LEU A 20 -8.94 11.85 -13.87
CA LEU A 20 -9.82 10.97 -14.64
C LEU A 20 -11.27 11.32 -14.31
N PRO A 21 -12.22 11.15 -15.24
CA PRO A 21 -13.65 11.17 -14.91
C PRO A 21 -13.93 10.20 -13.74
N PRO A 22 -14.82 10.55 -12.80
CA PRO A 22 -15.07 9.74 -11.62
C PRO A 22 -15.36 8.26 -11.93
N GLU A 23 -16.12 8.00 -12.99
CA GLU A 23 -16.53 6.66 -13.42
C GLU A 23 -15.32 5.82 -13.83
N VAL A 24 -14.43 6.43 -14.62
CA VAL A 24 -13.16 5.84 -15.09
C VAL A 24 -12.18 5.68 -13.91
N GLU A 25 -12.17 6.63 -12.97
CA GLU A 25 -11.34 6.55 -11.77
C GLU A 25 -11.77 5.39 -10.85
N LEU A 26 -13.06 5.08 -10.78
CA LEU A 26 -13.59 3.98 -9.99
C LEU A 26 -13.17 2.60 -10.50
N GLU A 27 -12.96 2.42 -11.80
CA GLU A 27 -12.42 1.16 -12.34
C GLU A 27 -11.02 0.86 -11.80
N VAL A 28 -10.18 1.90 -11.70
CA VAL A 28 -8.85 1.79 -11.10
C VAL A 28 -8.95 1.44 -9.61
N VAL A 29 -9.95 1.99 -8.91
CA VAL A 29 -10.22 1.68 -7.49
C VAL A 29 -10.66 0.22 -7.32
N PHE A 30 -11.58 -0.25 -8.16
CA PHE A 30 -12.05 -1.63 -8.13
C PHE A 30 -10.90 -2.61 -8.33
N TRP A 31 -10.10 -2.41 -9.38
CA TRP A 31 -8.92 -3.23 -9.66
C TRP A 31 -7.95 -3.28 -8.47
N MET A 32 -7.66 -2.13 -7.86
CA MET A 32 -6.80 -2.05 -6.68
C MET A 32 -7.36 -2.83 -5.48
N ASN A 33 -8.66 -2.74 -5.24
CA ASN A 33 -9.31 -3.42 -4.13
C ASN A 33 -9.32 -4.95 -4.33
N SER A 34 -9.51 -5.42 -5.57
CA SER A 34 -9.41 -6.84 -5.90
C SER A 34 -8.02 -7.40 -5.58
N LEU A 35 -6.95 -6.71 -5.98
CA LEU A 35 -5.58 -7.13 -5.67
C LEU A 35 -5.27 -7.12 -4.17
N ARG A 36 -5.78 -6.12 -3.44
CA ARG A 36 -5.63 -6.08 -1.97
C ARG A 36 -6.38 -7.21 -1.28
N LYS A 37 -7.55 -7.62 -1.78
CA LYS A 37 -8.28 -8.78 -1.28
C LYS A 37 -7.47 -10.07 -1.43
N GLU A 38 -6.68 -10.17 -2.49
CA GLU A 38 -5.75 -11.27 -2.76
C GLU A 38 -4.41 -11.12 -2.03
N GLY A 39 -4.21 -10.06 -1.25
CA GLY A 39 -2.95 -9.79 -0.54
C GLY A 39 -1.80 -9.33 -1.45
N VAL A 40 -2.08 -8.99 -2.71
CA VAL A 40 -1.08 -8.56 -3.69
C VAL A 40 -0.78 -7.06 -3.49
N PRO A 41 0.48 -6.68 -3.20
CA PRO A 41 0.84 -5.28 -3.03
C PRO A 41 0.82 -4.54 -4.37
N VAL A 42 0.19 -3.35 -4.41
CA VAL A 42 0.15 -2.50 -5.61
C VAL A 42 1.18 -1.37 -5.51
N SER A 43 2.21 -1.38 -6.35
CA SER A 43 3.23 -0.32 -6.40
C SER A 43 2.71 0.96 -7.07
N PRO A 44 3.31 2.15 -6.83
CA PRO A 44 2.93 3.38 -7.52
C PRO A 44 3.03 3.25 -9.05
N ARG A 45 4.04 2.52 -9.54
CA ARG A 45 4.25 2.27 -10.97
C ARG A 45 3.14 1.41 -11.56
N MET A 46 2.69 0.37 -10.86
CA MET A 46 1.57 -0.46 -11.32
C MET A 46 0.27 0.33 -11.37
N LEU A 47 0.00 1.16 -10.36
CA LEU A 47 -1.13 2.10 -10.39
C LEU A 47 -1.04 3.06 -11.58
N ALA A 48 0.14 3.62 -11.85
CA ALA A 48 0.35 4.54 -12.97
C ALA A 48 0.09 3.89 -14.34
N LEU A 49 0.49 2.62 -14.50
CA LEU A 49 0.27 1.84 -15.72
C LEU A 49 -1.21 1.49 -15.89
N GLN A 50 -1.86 0.98 -14.83
CA GLN A 50 -3.28 0.64 -14.89
C GLN A 50 -4.14 1.87 -15.19
N ALA A 51 -3.85 3.01 -14.55
CA ALA A 51 -4.59 4.24 -14.79
C ALA A 51 -4.44 4.75 -16.24
N ARG A 52 -3.26 4.57 -16.87
CA ARG A 52 -3.08 4.90 -18.30
C ARG A 52 -3.85 3.96 -19.21
N ARG A 53 -3.87 2.67 -18.87
CA ARG A 53 -4.64 1.68 -19.62
C ARG A 53 -6.13 2.01 -19.59
N VAL A 54 -6.69 2.19 -18.40
CA VAL A 54 -8.10 2.54 -18.19
C VAL A 54 -8.46 3.88 -18.86
N ALA A 55 -7.57 4.87 -18.78
CA ALA A 55 -7.75 6.13 -19.50
C ALA A 55 -7.80 5.94 -21.03
N ALA A 56 -6.92 5.09 -21.58
CA ALA A 56 -6.89 4.80 -23.01
C ALA A 56 -8.16 4.04 -23.46
N GLU A 57 -8.62 3.07 -22.67
CA GLU A 57 -9.87 2.32 -22.90
C GLU A 57 -11.09 3.25 -22.87
N ALA A 58 -11.10 4.27 -22.00
CA ALA A 58 -12.12 5.31 -21.94
C ALA A 58 -11.98 6.42 -23.01
N GLY A 59 -11.02 6.30 -23.95
CA GLY A 59 -10.80 7.28 -25.01
C GLY A 59 -10.12 8.59 -24.56
N ILE A 60 -9.62 8.66 -23.32
CA ILE A 60 -8.96 9.84 -22.77
C ILE A 60 -7.51 9.88 -23.28
N ARG A 61 -7.28 10.76 -24.26
CA ARG A 61 -5.95 11.01 -24.80
C ARG A 61 -5.13 11.88 -23.84
N ASN A 62 -3.82 11.65 -23.78
CA ASN A 62 -2.84 12.45 -23.03
C ASN A 62 -2.86 12.36 -21.49
N PHE A 63 -3.53 11.36 -20.90
CA PHE A 63 -3.42 11.13 -19.46
C PHE A 63 -2.02 10.61 -19.08
N ARG A 64 -1.28 11.38 -18.28
CA ARG A 64 0.14 11.10 -17.94
C ARG A 64 0.36 10.31 -16.65
N SER A 65 -0.68 10.07 -15.84
CA SER A 65 -0.58 9.48 -14.49
C SER A 65 0.61 10.02 -13.68
N SER A 66 0.77 11.35 -13.63
CA SER A 66 1.86 12.02 -12.92
C SER A 66 1.89 11.68 -11.42
N ASP A 67 3.04 11.87 -10.76
CA ASP A 67 3.15 11.63 -9.31
C ASP A 67 2.14 12.46 -8.49
N LYS A 68 1.84 13.68 -8.93
CA LYS A 68 0.80 14.52 -8.33
C LYS A 68 -0.59 13.90 -8.44
N TRP A 69 -0.91 13.26 -9.57
CA TRP A 69 -2.16 12.54 -9.71
C TRP A 69 -2.19 11.31 -8.81
N ILE A 70 -1.10 10.54 -8.73
CA ILE A 70 -1.02 9.36 -7.85
C ILE A 70 -1.22 9.77 -6.37
N GLN A 71 -0.56 10.84 -5.93
CA GLN A 71 -0.72 11.39 -4.57
C GLN A 71 -2.18 11.83 -4.33
N GLY A 72 -2.78 12.55 -5.29
CA GLY A 72 -4.18 13.00 -5.21
C GLY A 72 -5.18 11.84 -5.20
N PHE A 73 -5.03 10.87 -6.10
CA PHE A 73 -5.84 9.65 -6.17
C PHE A 73 -5.82 8.91 -4.83
N ARG A 74 -4.62 8.72 -4.25
CA ARG A 74 -4.47 8.09 -2.93
C ARG A 74 -5.18 8.85 -1.83
N GLY A 75 -5.05 10.17 -1.82
CA GLY A 75 -5.73 11.03 -0.84
C GLY A 75 -7.25 10.94 -0.95
N ARG A 76 -7.78 11.02 -2.17
CA ARG A 76 -9.24 10.94 -2.44
C ARG A 76 -9.85 9.61 -1.99
N HIS A 77 -9.17 8.50 -2.28
CA HIS A 77 -9.67 7.14 -1.99
C HIS A 77 -9.13 6.55 -0.68
N ARG A 78 -8.45 7.37 0.16
CA ARG A 78 -7.83 6.97 1.44
C ARG A 78 -6.96 5.71 1.32
N MET A 79 -6.22 5.60 0.23
CA MET A 79 -5.44 4.43 -0.10
C MET A 79 -4.04 4.49 0.52
N SER A 80 -3.79 3.59 1.46
CA SER A 80 -2.47 3.38 2.06
C SER A 80 -1.63 2.43 1.19
N MET A 81 -0.34 2.78 1.01
CA MET A 81 0.68 1.89 0.45
C MET A 81 1.33 0.99 1.50
N ARG A 82 0.97 1.16 2.78
CA ARG A 82 1.53 0.34 3.86
C ARG A 82 1.12 -1.10 3.63
N VAL A 83 2.10 -1.89 3.19
CA VAL A 83 2.06 -3.35 3.30
C VAL A 83 2.05 -3.66 4.80
N PRO A 84 1.17 -4.57 5.28
CA PRO A 84 1.25 -5.08 6.64
C PRO A 84 2.68 -5.57 6.87
N THR A 85 3.43 -4.86 7.70
CA THR A 85 4.88 -5.04 7.81
C THR A 85 5.25 -6.24 8.68
N ARG A 86 4.28 -7.11 8.97
CA ARG A 86 4.41 -8.14 9.99
C ARG A 86 3.58 -9.36 9.61
N GLN A 87 4.27 -10.43 9.21
CA GLN A 87 3.73 -11.80 9.26
C GLN A 87 3.17 -12.14 10.66
N SER A 88 3.57 -11.41 11.71
CA SER A 88 3.03 -11.55 13.07
C SER A 88 1.61 -10.99 13.27
N GLN A 89 0.88 -10.64 12.20
CA GLN A 89 -0.51 -10.15 12.29
C GLN A 89 -1.57 -11.09 11.72
N ILE A 90 -1.24 -12.34 11.41
CA ILE A 90 -2.29 -13.36 11.37
C ILE A 90 -2.66 -13.63 12.83
N ARG A 91 -3.72 -12.97 13.29
CA ARG A 91 -4.32 -13.21 14.60
C ARG A 91 -5.28 -14.39 14.44
N PRO A 92 -4.92 -15.63 14.84
CA PRO A 92 -5.94 -16.64 15.04
C PRO A 92 -6.95 -16.12 16.08
N GLU A 93 -8.22 -16.47 15.93
CA GLU A 93 -9.31 -16.00 16.80
C GLU A 93 -9.02 -16.31 18.28
N ASP A 94 -8.26 -17.39 18.56
CA ASP A 94 -7.87 -17.85 19.90
C ASP A 94 -6.36 -17.81 20.18
N ILE A 95 -5.74 -16.62 20.07
CA ILE A 95 -4.29 -16.42 20.37
C ILE A 95 -3.89 -16.99 21.74
N ALA A 96 -4.78 -16.88 22.74
CA ALA A 96 -4.50 -17.35 24.09
C ALA A 96 -4.37 -18.88 24.17
N LYS A 97 -5.23 -19.61 23.44
CA LYS A 97 -5.23 -21.08 23.42
C LYS A 97 -3.99 -21.61 22.72
N VAL A 98 -3.66 -21.06 21.53
CA VAL A 98 -2.48 -21.44 20.75
C VAL A 98 -1.18 -21.21 21.55
N LYS A 99 -1.11 -20.09 22.30
CA LYS A 99 0.05 -19.82 23.17
C LYS A 99 0.16 -20.82 24.31
N ALA A 100 -0.95 -21.17 24.95
CA ALA A 100 -0.95 -22.10 26.06
C ALA A 100 -0.54 -23.51 25.62
N GLU A 101 -1.11 -24.01 24.52
CA GLU A 101 -0.76 -25.32 23.95
C GLU A 101 0.73 -25.37 23.56
N PHE A 102 1.22 -24.34 22.87
CA PHE A 102 2.64 -24.28 22.49
C PHE A 102 3.57 -24.25 23.72
N ALA A 103 3.23 -23.49 24.76
CA ALA A 103 4.03 -23.43 25.98
C ALA A 103 4.10 -24.81 26.66
N THR A 104 2.98 -25.54 26.73
CA THR A 104 2.95 -26.89 27.33
C THR A 104 3.81 -27.90 26.56
N GLU A 105 3.80 -27.84 25.23
CA GLU A 105 4.62 -28.73 24.39
C GLU A 105 6.12 -28.42 24.55
N VAL A 106 6.49 -27.13 24.57
CA VAL A 106 7.89 -26.71 24.79
C VAL A 106 8.38 -27.13 26.17
N GLU A 107 7.56 -26.99 27.22
CA GLU A 107 7.92 -27.43 28.57
C GLU A 107 8.13 -28.95 28.65
N LYS A 108 7.24 -29.73 28.04
CA LYS A 108 7.35 -31.19 27.98
C LYS A 108 8.64 -31.62 27.28
N MET A 109 8.93 -31.02 26.13
CA MET A 109 10.14 -31.28 25.36
C MET A 109 11.41 -30.90 26.13
N ALA A 110 11.40 -29.73 26.78
CA ALA A 110 12.53 -29.27 27.59
C ALA A 110 12.84 -30.21 28.76
N ARG A 111 11.81 -30.74 29.43
CA ARG A 111 11.97 -31.73 30.50
C ARG A 111 12.49 -33.08 29.98
N GLN A 112 11.97 -33.56 28.86
CA GLN A 112 12.40 -34.84 28.27
C GLN A 112 13.86 -34.81 27.80
N LEU A 113 14.31 -33.67 27.25
CA LEU A 113 15.65 -33.51 26.69
C LEU A 113 16.66 -32.89 27.67
N GLY A 114 16.23 -32.55 28.89
CA GLY A 114 17.11 -31.89 29.88
C GLY A 114 17.58 -30.49 29.46
N ILE A 115 16.79 -29.76 28.68
CA ILE A 115 17.16 -28.44 28.16
C ILE A 115 17.00 -27.39 29.27
N THR A 116 18.12 -26.84 29.73
CA THR A 116 18.15 -25.79 30.77
C THR A 116 18.07 -24.37 30.20
N ARG A 117 18.41 -24.18 28.93
CA ARG A 117 18.46 -22.85 28.28
C ARG A 117 17.69 -22.88 26.96
N ILE A 118 16.64 -22.07 26.89
CA ILE A 118 15.84 -21.85 25.70
C ILE A 118 16.11 -20.42 25.25
N TYR A 119 16.64 -20.25 24.05
CA TYR A 119 16.86 -18.93 23.46
C TYR A 119 15.72 -18.61 22.51
N ASN A 120 15.34 -17.33 22.46
CA ASN A 120 14.46 -16.86 21.40
C ASN A 120 15.24 -16.89 20.08
N ALA A 121 14.79 -17.70 19.13
CA ALA A 121 15.24 -17.62 17.75
C ALA A 121 14.28 -16.71 17.00
N ASP A 122 14.32 -15.40 17.29
CA ASP A 122 13.60 -14.45 16.45
C ASP A 122 14.29 -14.39 15.11
N GLN A 123 13.74 -15.13 14.16
CA GLN A 123 14.14 -15.04 12.77
C GLN A 123 13.95 -13.57 12.36
N THR A 124 15.05 -12.82 12.27
CA THR A 124 15.04 -11.50 11.64
C THR A 124 14.79 -11.76 10.17
N GLY A 125 13.51 -11.78 9.78
CA GLY A 125 13.14 -11.93 8.38
C GLY A 125 13.83 -10.83 7.59
N LEU A 126 14.66 -11.20 6.61
CA LEU A 126 15.11 -10.28 5.57
C LEU A 126 13.87 -9.92 4.76
N PHE A 127 13.19 -8.84 5.17
CA PHE A 127 12.03 -8.32 4.46
C PHE A 127 12.51 -7.55 3.22
N PHE A 128 12.42 -8.17 2.05
CA PHE A 128 12.54 -7.46 0.78
C PHE A 128 11.31 -6.56 0.62
N ILE A 129 11.45 -5.32 1.07
CA ILE A 129 10.44 -4.28 0.87
C ILE A 129 10.50 -3.92 -0.63
N TYR A 130 9.57 -4.43 -1.44
CA TYR A 130 9.32 -3.90 -2.79
C TYR A 130 8.59 -2.54 -2.68
N SER A 131 9.21 -1.61 -1.97
CA SER A 131 8.78 -0.22 -1.86
C SER A 131 9.87 0.61 -2.48
N ASN A 132 9.62 1.19 -3.64
CA ASN A 132 10.39 2.35 -4.10
C ASN A 132 10.24 3.41 -3.01
N CYS A 133 11.26 3.54 -2.16
CA CYS A 133 11.30 4.56 -1.12
C CYS A 133 11.50 5.91 -1.80
N GLU A 134 10.54 6.80 -1.65
CA GLU A 134 10.89 8.17 -1.33
C GLU A 134 10.65 8.31 0.17
N CYS A 135 11.69 7.98 0.92
CA CYS A 135 11.82 8.27 2.32
C CYS A 135 11.94 9.80 2.43
N ILE A 136 10.95 10.52 2.95
CA ILE A 136 11.13 11.88 3.48
C ILE A 136 11.17 11.72 5.00
N PHE A 137 12.34 12.04 5.57
CA PHE A 137 12.60 12.12 7.01
C PHE A 137 11.67 13.12 7.69
#